data_AF-F4WXJ7-F1
#
_entry.id   AF-F4WXJ7-F1
#
_cell.length_a   1.000
_cell.length_b   1.000
_cell.length_c   1.000
_cell.angle_alpha   90.00
_cell.angle_beta   90.00
_cell.angle_gamma   90.00
#
_symmetry.space_group_name_H-M   'P 1'
#
loop_
_entity.id
_entity.type
_entity.pdbx_description
1 polymer ?
#
loop_
_entity_poly.entity_id
_entity_poly.type
_entity_poly.pdbx_seq_one_letter_code
_entity_poly.pdbx_strand_id
1 'polypeptide(L)'
;MKRRRYSTILANNETDASYQMIGRRCALFALSILLILVLSVNIYFIRMIVESSSSHRMYAKNLPEPKTRQDPSTPSRFDEKDSQLQLKSIVKIIGEGIKEEIRSLPSKYFKQNTSYTIVLERLLAELTIMPNVREDIWNIPNNNWPDAHQLIPPAAPELGTILEVLRRSKIVRADNAPLGTQLKLMLNLENDIKALFKPQWYARDTILHGSVYHGKDRHNAEVVAFHLSSLLALRRVPLAVIRKLDLKEEISNHATPALYATMYQEGNNTCLYGVCHYCSPADPVCGTGDVLEGTLIFWLPRYLRLVKHRHPWQRTYKRNKLAAWEIDEDYCDKVKDSKAYSPQSSSRLLDLIDTAIFDFLMDNGDRHHYELAQNNFHNPAVLLIDNGKSLGNPDVDHLDILAPLYQCCMIHKTTWDRLRLFSGGSLGIALGRLLAHEAVMSDVSSLITKAHLNAMDRRLLTVYAVIENCLKKKKYISNVILDHR
;
A
#
# COMPACT_ATOMS: atom_id res chain seq x y z
N MET A 1 12.71 -55.19 -75.93
CA MET A 1 12.82 -53.76 -75.56
C MET A 1 11.42 -53.13 -75.57
N LYS A 2 11.13 -52.26 -74.57
CA LYS A 2 9.93 -51.40 -74.42
C LYS A 2 8.55 -52.09 -74.26
N ARG A 3 8.21 -52.46 -73.02
CA ARG A 3 6.85 -52.38 -72.43
C ARG A 3 6.91 -52.84 -70.97
N ARG A 4 7.26 -51.93 -70.04
CA ARG A 4 7.03 -52.02 -68.57
C ARG A 4 7.80 -50.86 -67.90
N ARG A 5 7.34 -49.63 -68.12
CA ARG A 5 7.82 -48.46 -67.37
C ARG A 5 6.79 -47.34 -67.31
N TYR A 6 5.50 -47.71 -67.26
CA TYR A 6 4.39 -46.75 -67.14
C TYR A 6 3.38 -47.09 -66.03
N SER A 7 3.54 -48.20 -65.28
CA SER A 7 2.58 -48.59 -64.22
C SER A 7 3.02 -48.24 -62.79
N THR A 8 4.23 -47.72 -62.57
CA THR A 8 4.74 -47.43 -61.22
C THR A 8 4.65 -45.95 -60.82
N ILE A 9 4.24 -45.06 -61.73
CA ILE A 9 4.15 -43.61 -61.47
C ILE A 9 2.70 -43.18 -61.12
N LEU A 10 1.68 -43.98 -61.47
CA LEU A 10 0.29 -43.66 -61.16
C LEU A 10 -0.15 -44.11 -59.75
N ALA A 11 0.46 -45.15 -59.17
CA ALA A 11 0.07 -45.66 -57.85
C ALA A 11 0.62 -44.85 -56.66
N ASN A 12 1.69 -44.05 -56.85
CA ASN A 12 2.27 -43.23 -55.78
C ASN A 12 1.64 -41.82 -55.68
N ASN A 13 0.90 -41.36 -56.69
CA ASN A 13 0.22 -40.05 -56.63
C ASN A 13 -1.17 -40.13 -55.97
N GLU A 14 -1.85 -41.28 -56.01
CA GLU A 14 -3.17 -41.43 -55.38
C GLU A 14 -3.10 -41.59 -53.85
N THR A 15 -2.01 -42.17 -53.33
CA THR A 15 -1.81 -42.32 -51.88
C THR A 15 -1.43 -41.00 -51.22
N ASP A 16 -0.59 -40.17 -51.83
CA ASP A 16 -0.13 -38.89 -51.27
C ASP A 16 -1.27 -37.83 -51.22
N ALA A 17 -2.16 -37.83 -52.22
CA ALA A 17 -3.35 -36.98 -52.25
C ALA A 17 -4.36 -37.32 -51.14
N SER A 18 -4.48 -38.61 -50.77
CA SER A 18 -5.39 -39.06 -49.71
C SER A 18 -4.90 -38.63 -48.32
N TYR A 19 -3.59 -38.74 -48.04
CA TYR A 19 -3.00 -38.30 -46.78
C TYR A 19 -3.04 -36.77 -46.60
N GLN A 20 -2.80 -35.99 -47.67
CA GLN A 20 -2.97 -34.53 -47.63
C GLN A 20 -4.41 -34.11 -47.38
N MET A 21 -5.39 -34.81 -47.96
CA MET A 21 -6.82 -34.53 -47.73
C MET A 21 -7.26 -34.83 -46.29
N ILE A 22 -6.76 -35.91 -45.69
CA ILE A 22 -7.06 -36.27 -44.29
C ILE A 22 -6.42 -35.24 -43.33
N GLY A 23 -5.16 -34.85 -43.56
CA GLY A 23 -4.47 -33.84 -42.76
C GLY A 23 -5.16 -32.47 -42.78
N ARG A 24 -5.63 -32.03 -43.95
CA ARG A 24 -6.39 -30.78 -44.10
C ARG A 24 -7.72 -30.82 -43.36
N ARG A 25 -8.44 -31.94 -43.38
CA ARG A 25 -9.71 -32.11 -42.65
C ARG A 25 -9.49 -32.07 -41.14
N CYS A 26 -8.47 -32.75 -40.61
CA CYS A 26 -8.12 -32.70 -39.19
C CYS A 26 -7.72 -31.28 -38.73
N ALA A 27 -6.95 -30.54 -39.54
CA ALA A 27 -6.58 -29.16 -39.24
C ALA A 27 -7.79 -28.21 -39.20
N LEU A 28 -8.73 -28.37 -40.14
CA LEU A 28 -9.98 -27.59 -40.17
C LEU A 28 -10.90 -27.89 -38.97
N PHE A 29 -10.95 -29.15 -38.54
CA PHE A 29 -11.66 -29.55 -37.32
C PHE A 29 -11.02 -28.95 -36.07
N ALA A 30 -9.68 -29.00 -35.95
CA ALA A 30 -8.96 -28.41 -34.81
C ALA A 30 -9.14 -26.87 -34.75
N LEU A 31 -9.07 -26.19 -35.89
CA LEU A 31 -9.34 -24.75 -35.99
C LEU A 31 -10.78 -24.39 -35.64
N SER A 32 -11.75 -25.21 -36.05
CA SER A 32 -13.16 -25.00 -35.68
C SER A 32 -13.40 -25.18 -34.17
N ILE A 33 -12.79 -26.18 -33.55
CA ILE A 33 -12.86 -26.40 -32.09
C ILE A 33 -12.21 -25.24 -31.33
N LEU A 34 -11.05 -24.76 -31.80
CA LEU A 34 -10.38 -23.60 -31.21
C LEU A 34 -11.24 -22.33 -31.32
N LEU A 35 -11.87 -22.10 -32.46
CA LEU A 35 -12.76 -20.95 -32.66
C LEU A 35 -13.98 -21.02 -31.74
N ILE A 36 -14.59 -22.20 -31.58
CA ILE A 36 -15.70 -22.42 -30.65
C ILE A 36 -15.27 -22.15 -29.21
N LEU A 37 -14.09 -22.62 -28.79
CA LEU A 37 -13.52 -22.34 -27.47
C LEU A 37 -13.28 -20.85 -27.23
N VAL A 38 -12.70 -20.14 -28.20
CA VAL A 38 -12.47 -18.69 -28.09
C VAL A 38 -13.80 -17.93 -28.02
N LEU A 39 -14.79 -18.30 -28.83
CA LEU A 39 -16.12 -17.66 -28.81
C LEU A 39 -16.87 -17.93 -27.50
N SER A 40 -16.83 -19.15 -26.98
CA SER A 40 -17.48 -19.51 -25.72
C SER A 40 -16.84 -18.84 -24.51
N VAL A 41 -15.50 -18.74 -24.47
CA VAL A 41 -14.78 -17.97 -23.45
C VAL A 41 -15.13 -16.48 -23.56
N ASN A 42 -15.16 -15.91 -24.75
CA ASN A 42 -15.54 -14.50 -24.94
C ASN A 42 -17.00 -14.23 -24.53
N ILE A 43 -17.94 -15.11 -24.86
CA ILE A 43 -19.34 -14.99 -24.42
C ILE A 43 -19.43 -15.08 -22.89
N TYR A 44 -18.69 -15.99 -22.25
CA TYR A 44 -18.63 -16.08 -20.79
C TYR A 44 -18.10 -14.78 -20.15
N PHE A 45 -17.01 -14.21 -20.68
CA PHE A 45 -16.47 -12.94 -20.19
C PHE A 45 -17.42 -11.76 -20.41
N ILE A 46 -18.07 -11.67 -21.57
CA ILE A 46 -19.07 -10.63 -21.83
C ILE A 46 -20.26 -10.77 -20.87
N ARG A 47 -20.74 -11.99 -20.63
CA ARG A 47 -21.85 -12.24 -19.68
C ARG A 47 -21.46 -11.85 -18.25
N MET A 48 -20.23 -12.17 -17.83
CA MET A 48 -19.69 -11.77 -16.52
C MET A 48 -19.59 -10.24 -16.37
N ILE A 49 -19.17 -9.52 -17.41
CA ILE A 49 -19.11 -8.04 -17.42
C ILE A 49 -20.52 -7.43 -17.41
N VAL A 50 -21.46 -8.00 -18.17
CA VAL A 50 -22.85 -7.53 -18.22
C VAL A 50 -23.56 -7.78 -16.89
N GLU A 51 -23.39 -8.95 -16.27
CA GLU A 51 -23.91 -9.24 -14.92
C GLU A 51 -23.32 -8.29 -13.88
N SER A 52 -22.01 -8.01 -13.91
CA SER A 52 -21.41 -7.04 -12.98
C SER A 52 -21.95 -5.62 -13.18
N SER A 53 -22.29 -5.23 -14.41
CA SER A 53 -22.88 -3.92 -14.71
C SER A 53 -24.35 -3.80 -14.27
N SER A 54 -25.11 -4.90 -14.34
CA SER A 54 -26.53 -4.93 -13.97
C SER A 54 -26.75 -4.80 -12.45
N SER A 55 -25.84 -5.35 -11.65
CA SER A 55 -25.80 -5.22 -10.19
C SER A 55 -25.58 -3.79 -9.73
N HIS A 56 -25.02 -2.91 -10.57
CA HIS A 56 -24.77 -1.50 -10.24
C HIS A 56 -25.90 -0.55 -10.65
N ARG A 57 -26.75 -0.92 -11.61
CA ARG A 57 -27.94 -0.12 -11.97
C ARG A 57 -29.01 -0.08 -10.87
N MET A 58 -29.04 -1.07 -9.98
CA MET A 58 -29.98 -1.08 -8.83
C MET A 58 -29.55 -0.16 -7.68
N TYR A 59 -28.27 0.22 -7.60
CA TYR A 59 -27.75 1.09 -6.54
C TYR A 59 -27.83 2.58 -6.86
N ALA A 60 -27.96 2.95 -8.13
CA ALA A 60 -28.01 4.36 -8.56
C ALA A 60 -29.39 5.04 -8.38
N LYS A 61 -30.43 4.31 -7.93
CA LYS A 61 -31.82 4.82 -7.87
C LYS A 61 -32.35 5.21 -6.49
N ASN A 62 -31.56 5.08 -5.42
CA ASN A 62 -32.05 5.35 -4.07
C ASN A 62 -31.12 6.34 -3.32
N LEU A 63 -31.31 7.64 -3.58
CA LEU A 63 -30.92 8.71 -2.66
C LEU A 63 -32.23 9.37 -2.14
N PRO A 64 -32.53 9.39 -0.83
CA PRO A 64 -33.66 10.15 -0.31
C PRO A 64 -33.25 11.58 0.05
N GLU A 65 -34.01 12.56 -0.44
CA GLU A 65 -34.06 13.94 0.07
C GLU A 65 -34.64 13.99 1.50
N PRO A 66 -34.32 15.00 2.32
CA PRO A 66 -34.82 15.09 3.68
C PRO A 66 -36.19 15.78 3.73
N LYS A 67 -37.21 15.10 4.26
CA LYS A 67 -38.42 15.76 4.79
C LYS A 67 -38.77 15.24 6.17
N THR A 68 -38.95 16.21 7.06
CA THR A 68 -39.44 16.15 8.44
C THR A 68 -40.92 15.74 8.52
N ARG A 69 -41.26 14.82 9.44
CA ARG A 69 -42.40 14.92 10.37
C ARG A 69 -42.47 13.71 11.31
N GLN A 70 -42.75 13.99 12.58
CA GLN A 70 -43.03 13.06 13.68
C GLN A 70 -44.48 12.54 13.58
N ASP A 71 -44.73 11.27 13.94
CA ASP A 71 -45.56 10.81 15.10
C ASP A 71 -45.92 9.30 15.04
N PRO A 72 -46.43 8.64 16.14
CA PRO A 72 -45.87 7.38 16.65
C PRO A 72 -46.82 6.15 16.74
N SER A 73 -46.26 5.01 17.21
CA SER A 73 -46.89 3.81 17.85
C SER A 73 -47.51 2.76 16.86
N THR A 74 -47.45 1.41 16.96
CA THR A 74 -47.10 0.37 17.97
C THR A 74 -46.88 -1.01 17.22
N PRO A 75 -46.83 -2.23 17.83
CA PRO A 75 -45.64 -3.03 18.17
C PRO A 75 -45.42 -4.37 17.42
N SER A 76 -44.28 -4.99 17.76
CA SER A 76 -43.96 -6.43 17.82
C SER A 76 -43.70 -7.22 16.53
N ARG A 77 -42.42 -7.51 16.29
CA ARG A 77 -41.96 -8.86 16.00
C ARG A 77 -40.63 -9.11 16.72
N PHE A 78 -40.71 -9.85 17.81
CA PHE A 78 -39.61 -10.60 18.37
C PHE A 78 -39.19 -11.71 17.38
N ASP A 79 -37.98 -12.23 17.57
CA ASP A 79 -37.40 -13.42 16.94
C ASP A 79 -36.57 -13.26 15.66
N GLU A 80 -35.64 -12.29 15.66
CA GLU A 80 -34.45 -12.38 14.79
C GLU A 80 -33.17 -11.79 15.43
N LYS A 81 -33.25 -11.37 16.70
CA LYS A 81 -32.18 -10.62 17.38
C LYS A 81 -31.22 -11.49 18.19
N ASP A 82 -31.51 -12.79 18.34
CA ASP A 82 -30.82 -13.65 19.31
C ASP A 82 -29.70 -14.52 18.71
N SER A 83 -29.66 -14.71 17.38
CA SER A 83 -28.58 -15.47 16.72
C SER A 83 -27.40 -14.61 16.26
N GLN A 84 -27.52 -13.28 16.29
CA GLN A 84 -26.40 -12.36 15.99
C GLN A 84 -25.62 -11.93 17.25
N LEU A 85 -26.13 -12.22 18.44
CA LEU A 85 -25.49 -11.82 19.71
C LEU A 85 -24.29 -12.71 20.11
N GLN A 86 -24.10 -13.87 19.46
CA GLN A 86 -23.15 -14.89 19.89
C GLN A 86 -21.78 -14.88 19.20
N LEU A 87 -21.57 -14.11 18.12
CA LEU A 87 -20.23 -13.91 17.58
C LEU A 87 -19.67 -12.58 18.12
N LYS A 88 -19.30 -12.56 19.41
CA LYS A 88 -18.34 -11.53 19.87
C LYS A 88 -17.09 -11.74 19.02
N SER A 89 -16.89 -10.87 18.03
CA SER A 89 -15.67 -10.85 17.21
C SER A 89 -14.47 -11.00 18.14
N ILE A 90 -13.59 -11.96 17.87
CA ILE A 90 -12.37 -12.23 18.65
C ILE A 90 -11.58 -10.93 18.89
N VAL A 91 -11.57 -10.05 17.89
CA VAL A 91 -10.97 -8.70 17.97
C VAL A 91 -11.49 -7.90 19.15
N LYS A 92 -12.80 -7.98 19.46
CA LYS A 92 -13.40 -7.27 20.60
C LYS A 92 -12.89 -7.81 21.93
N ILE A 93 -12.85 -9.14 22.09
CA ILE A 93 -12.37 -9.79 23.32
C ILE A 93 -10.88 -9.48 23.52
N ILE A 94 -10.08 -9.63 22.47
CA ILE A 94 -8.66 -9.28 22.47
C ILE A 94 -8.47 -7.80 22.80
N GLY A 95 -9.31 -6.93 22.24
CA GLY A 95 -9.26 -5.48 22.50
C GLY A 95 -9.61 -5.09 23.93
N GLU A 96 -10.58 -5.74 24.56
CA GLU A 96 -10.86 -5.57 25.98
C GLU A 96 -9.65 -6.02 26.83
N GLY A 97 -9.05 -7.16 26.52
CA GLY A 97 -7.85 -7.64 27.21
C GLY A 97 -6.64 -6.72 27.08
N ILE A 98 -6.40 -6.17 25.88
CA ILE A 98 -5.29 -5.23 25.64
C ILE A 98 -5.52 -3.90 26.38
N LYS A 99 -6.76 -3.42 26.48
CA LYS A 99 -7.06 -2.20 27.26
C LYS A 99 -6.73 -2.39 28.74
N GLU A 100 -7.01 -3.55 29.31
CA GLU A 100 -6.58 -3.86 30.69
C GLU A 100 -5.06 -3.95 30.80
N GLU A 101 -4.40 -4.57 29.83
CA GLU A 101 -2.94 -4.67 29.81
C GLU A 101 -2.27 -3.29 29.77
N ILE A 102 -2.80 -2.34 28.98
CA ILE A 102 -2.34 -0.94 28.94
C ILE A 102 -2.37 -0.29 30.32
N ARG A 103 -3.39 -0.54 31.14
CA ARG A 103 -3.49 0.01 32.51
C ARG A 103 -2.42 -0.56 33.44
N SER A 104 -1.96 -1.77 33.16
CA SER A 104 -0.91 -2.46 33.94
C SER A 104 0.50 -2.28 33.37
N LEU A 105 0.67 -1.49 32.30
CA LEU A 105 1.96 -1.33 31.65
C LEU A 105 3.01 -0.76 32.62
N PRO A 106 4.24 -1.30 32.59
CA PRO A 106 5.34 -0.76 33.36
C PRO A 106 5.57 0.74 33.12
N SER A 107 5.83 1.51 34.17
CA SER A 107 6.01 2.97 34.12
C SER A 107 7.11 3.43 33.14
N LYS A 108 8.08 2.55 32.81
CA LYS A 108 9.12 2.80 31.80
C LYS A 108 8.55 3.17 30.42
N TYR A 109 7.37 2.68 30.06
CA TYR A 109 6.73 2.96 28.76
C TYR A 109 6.11 4.35 28.67
N PHE A 110 5.79 4.96 29.82
CA PHE A 110 5.21 6.30 29.93
C PHE A 110 6.28 7.38 30.17
N LYS A 111 7.48 6.98 30.61
CA LYS A 111 8.61 7.89 30.79
C LYS A 111 9.31 8.11 29.45
N GLN A 112 9.59 9.37 29.16
CA GLN A 112 10.32 9.74 27.96
C GLN A 112 11.73 9.14 28.01
N ASN A 113 12.03 8.25 27.08
CA ASN A 113 13.39 7.76 26.89
C ASN A 113 14.15 8.83 26.10
N THR A 114 15.22 9.40 26.67
CA THR A 114 15.99 10.48 26.05
C THR A 114 16.97 10.00 24.98
N SER A 115 17.29 8.70 24.91
CA SER A 115 18.22 8.14 23.93
C SER A 115 17.73 8.23 22.49
N TYR A 116 16.44 8.48 22.25
CA TYR A 116 15.90 8.73 20.91
C TYR A 116 16.52 9.94 20.21
N THR A 117 17.05 10.92 20.97
CA THR A 117 17.63 12.14 20.41
C THR A 117 18.82 11.82 19.52
N ILE A 118 19.65 10.83 19.89
CA ILE A 118 20.79 10.38 19.08
C ILE A 118 20.33 9.90 17.70
N VAL A 119 19.22 9.15 17.67
CA VAL A 119 18.61 8.68 16.42
C VAL A 119 18.09 9.87 15.61
N LEU A 120 17.38 10.78 16.25
CA LEU A 120 16.78 11.93 15.59
C LEU A 120 17.82 12.86 14.99
N GLU A 121 18.85 13.24 15.75
CA GLU A 121 19.90 14.16 15.27
C GLU A 121 20.70 13.54 14.12
N ARG A 122 20.95 12.23 14.16
CA ARG A 122 21.55 11.52 13.01
C ARG A 122 20.66 11.60 11.77
N LEU A 123 19.36 11.32 11.90
CA LEU A 123 18.44 11.38 10.76
C LEU A 123 18.29 12.81 10.22
N LEU A 124 18.26 13.82 11.09
CA LEU A 124 18.27 15.23 10.67
C LEU A 124 19.56 15.59 9.93
N ALA A 125 20.71 15.07 10.37
CA ALA A 125 21.98 15.27 9.66
C ALA A 125 21.94 14.65 8.25
N GLU A 126 21.36 13.46 8.08
CA GLU A 126 21.17 12.84 6.76
C GLU A 126 20.26 13.68 5.83
N LEU A 127 19.38 14.53 6.38
CA LEU A 127 18.49 15.40 5.61
C LEU A 127 19.12 16.75 5.23
N THR A 128 20.35 17.04 5.65
CA THR A 128 21.05 18.27 5.27
C THR A 128 21.48 18.23 3.81
N ILE A 129 21.40 19.38 3.12
CA ILE A 129 21.84 19.52 1.73
C ILE A 129 23.36 19.75 1.72
N MET A 130 24.07 18.98 0.91
CA MET A 130 25.51 19.11 0.73
C MET A 130 25.83 20.33 -0.16
N PRO A 131 26.86 21.14 0.16
CA PRO A 131 27.18 22.35 -0.60
C PRO A 131 27.75 22.09 -2.00
N ASN A 132 28.39 20.93 -2.22
CA ASN A 132 29.03 20.55 -3.48
C ASN A 132 28.37 19.29 -4.04
N VAL A 133 27.18 19.46 -4.64
CA VAL A 133 26.40 18.36 -5.21
C VAL A 133 27.07 17.84 -6.47
N ARG A 134 27.40 16.55 -6.50
CA ARG A 134 27.84 15.87 -7.72
C ARG A 134 26.68 15.83 -8.71
N GLU A 135 26.97 16.04 -10.00
CA GLU A 135 25.94 15.94 -11.03
C GLU A 135 25.26 14.58 -10.94
N ASP A 136 25.98 13.46 -10.88
CA ASP A 136 25.38 12.12 -10.90
C ASP A 136 24.73 11.63 -9.59
N ILE A 137 24.44 12.51 -8.62
CA ILE A 137 23.99 12.09 -7.27
C ILE A 137 22.72 11.23 -7.25
N TRP A 138 21.82 11.41 -8.24
CA TRP A 138 20.59 10.62 -8.40
C TRP A 138 20.85 9.16 -8.79
N ASN A 139 22.06 8.82 -9.25
CA ASN A 139 22.42 7.43 -9.53
C ASN A 139 22.62 6.61 -8.26
N ILE A 140 22.94 7.25 -7.13
CA ILE A 140 23.17 6.58 -5.84
C ILE A 140 21.94 5.79 -5.35
N PRO A 141 20.74 6.39 -5.21
CA PRO A 141 19.55 5.65 -4.79
C PRO A 141 19.14 4.58 -5.79
N ASN A 142 19.55 4.73 -7.06
CA ASN A 142 19.33 3.72 -8.08
C ASN A 142 20.30 2.55 -7.96
N ASN A 143 21.59 2.77 -7.82
CA ASN A 143 22.60 1.75 -8.05
C ASN A 143 23.19 1.16 -6.76
N ASN A 144 23.10 1.88 -5.64
CA ASN A 144 23.91 1.60 -4.45
C ASN A 144 23.11 1.39 -3.17
N TRP A 145 21.84 1.79 -3.12
CA TRP A 145 21.06 1.75 -1.88
C TRP A 145 20.24 0.48 -1.67
N PRO A 146 19.39 0.04 -2.61
CA PRO A 146 18.49 -1.07 -2.32
C PRO A 146 19.25 -2.40 -2.24
N ASP A 147 19.07 -3.08 -1.12
CA ASP A 147 19.54 -4.46 -0.88
C ASP A 147 18.35 -5.39 -0.60
N ALA A 148 18.63 -6.62 -0.17
CA ALA A 148 17.59 -7.60 0.14
C ALA A 148 16.67 -7.17 1.31
N HIS A 149 17.07 -6.23 2.14
CA HIS A 149 16.45 -5.94 3.43
C HIS A 149 15.90 -4.53 3.56
N GLN A 150 16.41 -3.58 2.79
CA GLN A 150 16.03 -2.17 2.83
C GLN A 150 16.20 -1.48 1.48
N LEU A 151 15.49 -0.37 1.28
CA LEU A 151 15.61 0.50 0.11
C LEU A 151 16.64 1.61 0.34
N ILE A 152 16.94 1.93 1.59
CA ILE A 152 17.83 3.03 2.00
C ILE A 152 18.81 2.45 3.02
N PRO A 153 20.12 2.63 2.85
CA PRO A 153 21.11 2.08 3.76
C PRO A 153 20.97 2.70 5.17
N PRO A 154 21.57 2.07 6.20
CA PRO A 154 21.45 2.58 7.57
C PRO A 154 22.01 3.99 7.72
N ALA A 155 23.08 4.32 6.98
CA ALA A 155 23.66 5.65 6.85
C ALA A 155 23.54 6.12 5.40
N ALA A 156 22.85 7.25 5.20
CA ALA A 156 22.61 7.84 3.88
C ALA A 156 22.92 9.35 3.90
N PRO A 157 24.19 9.76 3.96
CA PRO A 157 24.56 11.18 4.07
C PRO A 157 24.12 12.02 2.85
N GLU A 158 23.89 11.39 1.70
CA GLU A 158 23.42 12.06 0.48
C GLU A 158 21.89 12.27 0.44
N LEU A 159 21.15 11.72 1.41
CA LEU A 159 19.68 11.67 1.37
C LEU A 159 19.04 13.05 1.22
N GLY A 160 19.39 14.02 2.06
CA GLY A 160 18.85 15.38 2.00
C GLY A 160 19.03 16.04 0.63
N THR A 161 20.21 15.86 0.06
CA THR A 161 20.53 16.36 -1.28
C THR A 161 19.72 15.67 -2.36
N ILE A 162 19.54 14.35 -2.28
CA ILE A 162 18.72 13.58 -3.24
C ILE A 162 17.24 13.99 -3.15
N LEU A 163 16.71 14.18 -1.95
CA LEU A 163 15.34 14.66 -1.76
C LEU A 163 15.15 16.07 -2.35
N GLU A 164 16.14 16.95 -2.21
CA GLU A 164 16.11 18.28 -2.83
C GLU A 164 16.17 18.23 -4.36
N VAL A 165 16.95 17.32 -4.93
CA VAL A 165 16.95 17.08 -6.38
C VAL A 165 15.56 16.63 -6.84
N LEU A 166 14.94 15.65 -6.18
CA LEU A 166 13.57 15.21 -6.52
C LEU A 166 12.56 16.36 -6.46
N ARG A 167 12.71 17.26 -5.48
CA ARG A 167 11.85 18.42 -5.31
C ARG A 167 11.98 19.44 -6.44
N ARG A 168 13.19 19.64 -6.99
CA ARG A 168 13.49 20.71 -7.96
C ARG A 168 13.66 20.28 -9.41
N SER A 169 13.96 19.01 -9.69
CA SER A 169 14.21 18.54 -11.05
C SER A 169 13.02 18.84 -11.95
N LYS A 170 13.28 19.37 -13.15
CA LYS A 170 12.22 19.72 -14.09
C LYS A 170 11.50 18.46 -14.57
N ILE A 171 10.20 18.58 -14.77
CA ILE A 171 9.39 17.53 -15.37
C ILE A 171 9.54 17.65 -16.88
N VAL A 172 9.91 16.56 -17.55
CA VAL A 172 10.04 16.51 -19.02
C VAL A 172 8.88 15.76 -19.66
N ARG A 173 8.16 14.94 -18.88
CA ARG A 173 6.97 14.21 -19.31
C ARG A 173 6.05 13.91 -18.12
N ALA A 174 4.75 14.11 -18.32
CA ALA A 174 3.71 13.70 -17.38
C ALA A 174 2.71 12.74 -18.06
N ASP A 175 2.36 11.65 -17.39
CA ASP A 175 1.42 10.64 -17.88
C ASP A 175 0.49 10.14 -16.77
N ASN A 176 -0.59 9.45 -17.14
CA ASN A 176 -1.36 8.66 -16.19
C ASN A 176 -0.49 7.49 -15.72
N ALA A 177 -0.37 7.27 -14.41
CA ALA A 177 0.39 6.11 -13.95
C ALA A 177 -0.35 4.81 -14.31
N PRO A 178 0.36 3.76 -14.75
CA PRO A 178 -0.28 2.53 -15.20
C PRO A 178 -0.92 1.80 -14.02
N LEU A 179 -2.16 1.33 -14.24
CA LEU A 179 -2.93 0.51 -13.31
C LEU A 179 -3.21 1.19 -11.95
N GLY A 180 -4.24 0.72 -11.25
CA GLY A 180 -4.58 1.20 -9.92
C GLY A 180 -5.97 1.83 -9.85
N THR A 181 -6.44 2.02 -8.63
CA THR A 181 -7.81 2.43 -8.36
C THR A 181 -7.99 3.93 -8.27
N GLN A 182 -6.94 4.67 -7.92
CA GLN A 182 -6.97 6.10 -7.65
C GLN A 182 -6.06 6.90 -8.56
N LEU A 183 -6.29 8.21 -8.61
CA LEU A 183 -5.50 9.16 -9.40
C LEU A 183 -4.05 9.20 -8.92
N LYS A 184 -3.15 8.97 -9.86
CA LYS A 184 -1.71 9.14 -9.71
C LYS A 184 -1.10 9.42 -11.08
N LEU A 185 -0.11 10.28 -11.11
CA LEU A 185 0.63 10.61 -12.32
C LEU A 185 1.97 9.90 -12.31
N MET A 186 2.43 9.47 -13.49
CA MET A 186 3.80 9.05 -13.72
C MET A 186 4.54 10.24 -14.32
N LEU A 187 5.56 10.72 -13.61
CA LEU A 187 6.39 11.83 -14.03
C LEU A 187 7.78 11.31 -14.40
N ASN A 188 8.27 11.72 -15.56
CA ASN A 188 9.69 11.64 -15.88
C ASN A 188 10.28 13.02 -15.64
N LEU A 189 11.30 13.09 -14.79
CA LEU A 189 12.08 14.28 -14.57
C LEU A 189 13.30 14.27 -15.49
N GLU A 190 14.03 15.38 -15.52
CA GLU A 190 15.39 15.41 -16.08
C GLU A 190 16.25 14.27 -15.49
N ASN A 191 17.25 13.82 -16.24
CA ASN A 191 18.14 12.70 -15.88
C ASN A 191 17.48 11.31 -15.80
N ASP A 192 16.38 11.09 -16.55
CA ASP A 192 15.61 9.83 -16.61
C ASP A 192 15.11 9.33 -15.24
N ILE A 193 14.94 10.25 -14.29
CA ILE A 193 14.35 9.95 -12.99
C ILE A 193 12.85 9.77 -13.18
N LYS A 194 12.34 8.60 -12.79
CA LYS A 194 10.90 8.34 -12.76
C LYS A 194 10.37 8.54 -11.35
N ALA A 195 9.19 9.13 -11.24
CA ALA A 195 8.51 9.29 -9.98
C ALA A 195 6.99 9.20 -10.14
N LEU A 196 6.32 8.68 -9.11
CA LEU A 196 4.88 8.78 -8.98
C LEU A 196 4.51 10.08 -8.29
N PHE A 197 3.48 10.77 -8.77
CA PHE A 197 2.87 11.88 -8.07
C PHE A 197 1.45 11.52 -7.62
N LYS A 198 1.17 11.62 -6.32
CA LYS A 198 -0.19 11.53 -5.78
C LYS A 198 -0.64 12.90 -5.28
N PRO A 199 -1.75 13.45 -5.81
CA PRO A 199 -2.18 14.81 -5.49
C PRO A 199 -2.80 14.90 -4.10
N GLN A 200 -2.84 16.11 -3.55
CA GLN A 200 -3.62 16.41 -2.36
C GLN A 200 -5.12 16.33 -2.64
N TRP A 201 -5.80 15.41 -1.95
CA TRP A 201 -7.27 15.29 -1.98
C TRP A 201 -7.98 15.95 -0.79
N TYR A 202 -7.28 16.06 0.34
CA TYR A 202 -7.88 16.47 1.62
C TYR A 202 -7.03 17.52 2.32
N ALA A 203 -7.67 18.35 3.14
CA ALA A 203 -6.96 19.14 4.13
C ALA A 203 -6.32 18.21 5.18
N ARG A 204 -5.28 18.70 5.87
CA ARG A 204 -4.51 17.90 6.83
C ARG A 204 -5.31 17.51 8.08
N ASP A 205 -6.33 18.28 8.42
CA ASP A 205 -7.24 18.12 9.56
C ASP A 205 -8.53 17.37 9.20
N THR A 206 -8.76 17.05 7.93
CA THR A 206 -9.94 16.28 7.51
C THR A 206 -9.96 14.93 8.22
N ILE A 207 -11.09 14.62 8.87
CA ILE A 207 -11.35 13.34 9.51
C ILE A 207 -12.14 12.46 8.55
N LEU A 208 -11.62 11.27 8.27
CA LEU A 208 -12.30 10.28 7.45
C LEU A 208 -13.13 9.35 8.35
N HIS A 209 -14.44 9.34 8.13
CA HIS A 209 -15.37 8.42 8.76
C HIS A 209 -15.61 7.20 7.88
N GLY A 210 -16.05 6.09 8.49
CA GLY A 210 -16.37 4.85 7.81
C GLY A 210 -15.37 3.74 8.13
N SER A 211 -15.19 2.81 7.19
CA SER A 211 -14.17 1.76 7.33
C SER A 211 -12.77 2.34 7.27
N VAL A 212 -11.81 1.71 7.94
CA VAL A 212 -10.40 2.15 7.99
C VAL A 212 -9.71 2.32 6.61
N TYR A 213 -10.21 1.69 5.56
CA TYR A 213 -9.71 1.81 4.18
C TYR A 213 -10.51 2.81 3.30
N HIS A 214 -11.44 3.56 3.90
CA HIS A 214 -12.31 4.51 3.21
C HIS A 214 -11.56 5.76 2.75
N GLY A 215 -12.13 6.48 1.77
CA GLY A 215 -11.57 7.72 1.24
C GLY A 215 -10.46 7.50 0.21
N LYS A 216 -9.85 8.60 -0.23
CA LYS A 216 -8.75 8.64 -1.19
C LYS A 216 -7.39 8.60 -0.49
N ASP A 217 -6.34 8.38 -1.26
CA ASP A 217 -4.96 8.43 -0.79
C ASP A 217 -4.64 9.86 -0.32
N ARG A 218 -4.18 9.99 0.92
CA ARG A 218 -3.64 11.24 1.47
C ARG A 218 -2.16 11.33 1.10
N HIS A 219 -1.79 12.31 0.29
CA HIS A 219 -0.40 12.48 -0.16
C HIS A 219 0.58 12.66 1.00
N ASN A 220 0.18 13.38 2.06
CA ASN A 220 1.00 13.59 3.25
C ASN A 220 1.25 12.29 4.02
N ALA A 221 0.36 11.30 3.95
CA ALA A 221 0.56 10.01 4.59
C ALA A 221 1.75 9.24 4.00
N GLU A 222 2.03 9.37 2.69
CA GLU A 222 3.20 8.73 2.06
C GLU A 222 4.52 9.31 2.59
N VAL A 223 4.57 10.62 2.83
CA VAL A 223 5.76 11.29 3.38
C VAL A 223 5.92 10.99 4.88
N VAL A 224 4.82 10.96 5.63
CA VAL A 224 4.81 10.50 7.03
C VAL A 224 5.32 9.06 7.13
N ALA A 225 4.89 8.18 6.22
CA ALA A 225 5.33 6.80 6.14
C ALA A 225 6.84 6.70 5.92
N PHE A 226 7.38 7.48 4.98
CA PHE A 226 8.81 7.54 4.69
C PHE A 226 9.65 7.92 5.92
N HIS A 227 9.28 8.99 6.61
CA HIS A 227 10.00 9.43 7.82
C HIS A 227 9.80 8.48 9.02
N LEU A 228 8.61 7.93 9.21
CA LEU A 228 8.35 6.92 10.26
C LEU A 228 9.19 5.66 10.03
N SER A 229 9.25 5.17 8.79
CA SER A 229 10.07 4.01 8.42
C SER A 229 11.56 4.24 8.71
N SER A 230 12.06 5.47 8.49
CA SER A 230 13.43 5.86 8.86
C SER A 230 13.63 5.91 10.37
N LEU A 231 12.67 6.48 11.12
CA LEU A 231 12.69 6.50 12.58
C LEU A 231 12.69 5.10 13.17
N LEU A 232 11.92 4.17 12.62
CA LEU A 232 11.85 2.79 13.07
C LEU A 232 12.99 1.90 12.52
N ALA A 233 13.96 2.49 11.79
CA ALA A 233 15.04 1.77 11.13
C ALA A 233 14.56 0.63 10.22
N LEU A 234 13.33 0.73 9.69
CA LEU A 234 12.81 -0.21 8.71
C LEU A 234 13.42 0.08 7.35
N ARG A 235 13.48 1.36 6.95
CA ARG A 235 14.07 1.83 5.69
C ARG A 235 13.51 1.10 4.45
N ARG A 236 12.24 0.70 4.49
CA ARG A 236 11.53 -0.11 3.47
C ARG A 236 10.47 0.66 2.67
N VAL A 237 10.36 1.97 2.88
CA VAL A 237 9.47 2.88 2.14
C VAL A 237 10.30 3.59 1.06
N PRO A 238 9.82 3.70 -0.20
CA PRO A 238 10.50 4.50 -1.23
C PRO A 238 10.70 5.95 -0.80
N LEU A 239 11.64 6.66 -1.44
CA LEU A 239 11.84 8.08 -1.17
C LEU A 239 10.56 8.85 -1.53
N ALA A 240 10.09 9.69 -0.61
CA ALA A 240 8.89 10.50 -0.79
C ALA A 240 9.14 11.92 -0.29
N VAL A 241 8.77 12.92 -1.11
CA VAL A 241 8.87 14.35 -0.78
C VAL A 241 7.55 15.04 -1.10
N ILE A 242 7.27 16.15 -0.42
CA ILE A 242 6.20 17.04 -0.84
C ILE A 242 6.69 17.91 -2.00
N ARG A 243 5.84 18.07 -3.01
CA ARG A 243 6.10 18.96 -4.13
C ARG A 243 4.82 19.68 -4.56
N LYS A 244 4.94 20.97 -4.81
CA LYS A 244 3.94 21.79 -5.49
C LYS A 244 4.25 21.77 -6.98
N LEU A 245 3.24 21.52 -7.80
CA LEU A 245 3.36 21.47 -9.26
C LEU A 245 2.51 22.56 -9.88
N ASP A 246 3.10 23.34 -10.79
CA ASP A 246 2.32 24.17 -11.69
C ASP A 246 1.63 23.28 -12.74
N LEU A 247 0.31 23.16 -12.65
CA LEU A 247 -0.46 22.27 -13.52
C LEU A 247 -0.44 22.71 -14.98
N LYS A 248 -0.23 24.00 -15.24
CA LYS A 248 -0.18 24.51 -16.61
C LYS A 248 1.24 24.39 -17.17
N GLU A 249 2.22 24.92 -16.44
CA GLU A 249 3.59 25.02 -16.94
C GLU A 249 4.36 23.70 -16.81
N GLU A 250 4.24 22.99 -15.68
CA GLU A 250 5.01 21.75 -15.45
C GLU A 250 4.26 20.48 -15.92
N ILE A 251 2.93 20.50 -15.98
CA ILE A 251 2.14 19.30 -16.31
C ILE A 251 1.52 19.37 -17.69
N SER A 252 0.63 20.34 -17.95
CA SER A 252 -0.10 20.43 -19.22
C SER A 252 0.84 20.48 -20.45
N ASN A 253 1.92 21.28 -20.38
CA ASN A 253 2.91 21.40 -21.46
C ASN A 253 3.71 20.10 -21.72
N HIS A 254 3.76 19.19 -20.75
CA HIS A 254 4.54 17.95 -20.80
C HIS A 254 3.63 16.70 -20.78
N ALA A 255 2.31 16.87 -20.83
CA ALA A 255 1.34 15.81 -20.68
C ALA A 255 1.25 14.93 -21.94
N THR A 256 1.01 13.64 -21.74
CA THR A 256 0.57 12.78 -22.85
C THR A 256 -0.81 13.18 -23.35
N PRO A 257 -1.17 12.86 -24.61
CA PRO A 257 -2.52 13.16 -25.11
C PRO A 257 -3.64 12.58 -24.22
N ALA A 258 -3.42 11.40 -23.64
CA ALA A 258 -4.38 10.75 -22.74
C ALA A 258 -4.53 11.49 -21.40
N LEU A 259 -3.44 12.01 -20.82
CA LEU A 259 -3.53 12.83 -19.61
C LEU A 259 -4.12 14.20 -19.92
N TYR A 260 -3.63 14.87 -20.96
CA TYR A 260 -4.06 16.20 -21.39
C TYR A 260 -5.57 16.26 -21.65
N ALA A 261 -6.15 15.22 -22.27
CA ALA A 261 -7.59 15.12 -22.51
C ALA A 261 -8.45 15.09 -21.24
N THR A 262 -7.85 14.86 -20.06
CA THR A 262 -8.54 14.88 -18.75
C THR A 262 -8.31 16.17 -17.96
N MET A 263 -7.63 17.14 -18.56
CA MET A 263 -7.34 18.43 -17.96
C MET A 263 -8.29 19.48 -18.53
N TYR A 264 -8.75 20.39 -17.68
CA TYR A 264 -9.57 21.53 -18.11
C TYR A 264 -9.40 22.72 -17.16
N GLN A 265 -9.78 23.90 -17.64
CA GLN A 265 -9.78 25.12 -16.84
C GLN A 265 -11.15 25.31 -16.18
N GLU A 266 -11.14 25.55 -14.87
CA GLU A 266 -12.30 25.90 -14.07
C GLU A 266 -12.04 27.23 -13.37
N GLY A 267 -12.59 28.31 -13.94
CA GLY A 267 -12.28 29.68 -13.52
C GLY A 267 -10.82 30.04 -13.77
N ASN A 268 -10.06 30.27 -12.69
CA ASN A 268 -8.63 30.60 -12.74
C ASN A 268 -7.73 29.39 -12.39
N ASN A 269 -8.31 28.19 -12.29
CA ASN A 269 -7.59 27.00 -11.85
C ASN A 269 -7.63 25.91 -12.92
N THR A 270 -6.48 25.30 -13.17
CA THR A 270 -6.40 24.03 -13.89
C THR A 270 -6.86 22.89 -13.00
N CYS A 271 -7.73 22.05 -13.53
CA CYS A 271 -8.21 20.83 -12.91
C CYS A 271 -7.79 19.62 -13.75
N LEU A 272 -7.61 18.47 -13.09
CA LEU A 272 -7.35 17.19 -13.74
C LEU A 272 -8.04 16.05 -12.99
N TYR A 273 -8.56 15.06 -13.72
CA TYR A 273 -9.11 13.84 -13.11
C TYR A 273 -8.36 12.57 -13.51
N GLY A 274 -7.54 12.62 -14.56
CA GLY A 274 -6.73 11.49 -15.04
C GLY A 274 -7.53 10.26 -15.44
N VAL A 275 -6.83 9.14 -15.63
CA VAL A 275 -7.40 7.85 -16.05
C VAL A 275 -7.04 6.77 -15.04
N CYS A 276 -8.04 6.31 -14.28
CA CYS A 276 -7.94 5.23 -13.30
C CYS A 276 -9.34 4.62 -13.03
N HIS A 277 -9.43 3.56 -12.22
CA HIS A 277 -10.71 2.87 -11.97
C HIS A 277 -11.81 3.77 -11.38
N TYR A 278 -11.45 4.69 -10.47
CA TYR A 278 -12.40 5.61 -9.83
C TYR A 278 -12.26 7.07 -10.31
N CYS A 279 -11.51 7.31 -11.38
CA CYS A 279 -11.30 8.66 -11.91
C CYS A 279 -12.50 9.07 -12.78
N SER A 280 -13.00 10.28 -12.56
CA SER A 280 -14.17 10.82 -13.28
C SER A 280 -14.08 12.34 -13.38
N PRO A 281 -14.57 12.96 -14.47
CA PRO A 281 -14.70 14.42 -14.56
C PRO A 281 -15.50 15.04 -13.42
N ALA A 282 -16.38 14.26 -12.76
CA ALA A 282 -17.19 14.71 -11.63
C ALA A 282 -16.41 14.81 -10.30
N ASP A 283 -15.16 14.35 -10.27
CA ASP A 283 -14.35 14.28 -9.05
C ASP A 283 -12.86 14.57 -9.36
N PRO A 284 -12.54 15.78 -9.88
CA PRO A 284 -11.19 16.19 -10.23
C PRO A 284 -10.38 16.63 -9.00
N VAL A 285 -9.08 16.78 -9.18
CA VAL A 285 -8.25 17.67 -8.34
C VAL A 285 -7.97 18.97 -9.10
N CYS A 286 -8.09 20.09 -8.41
CA CYS A 286 -7.82 21.42 -8.98
C CYS A 286 -6.68 22.10 -8.24
N GLY A 287 -5.83 22.81 -8.98
CA GLY A 287 -4.84 23.69 -8.38
C GLY A 287 -5.48 24.89 -7.70
N THR A 288 -4.71 25.57 -6.85
CA THR A 288 -5.04 26.92 -6.35
C THR A 288 -4.10 27.90 -7.01
N GLY A 289 -4.61 28.72 -7.95
CA GLY A 289 -3.77 29.53 -8.83
C GLY A 289 -2.86 28.65 -9.68
N ASP A 290 -3.43 27.62 -10.31
CA ASP A 290 -2.74 26.55 -11.07
C ASP A 290 -1.74 25.67 -10.30
N VAL A 291 -1.45 25.97 -9.03
CA VAL A 291 -0.52 25.19 -8.21
C VAL A 291 -1.24 24.07 -7.48
N LEU A 292 -0.80 22.83 -7.68
CA LEU A 292 -1.30 21.64 -6.99
C LEU A 292 -0.22 21.02 -6.10
N GLU A 293 -0.49 20.94 -4.80
CA GLU A 293 0.35 20.20 -3.86
C GLU A 293 0.12 18.68 -3.99
N GLY A 294 1.19 17.90 -3.85
CA GLY A 294 1.11 16.45 -3.73
C GLY A 294 2.40 15.85 -3.21
N THR A 295 2.46 14.53 -3.22
CA THR A 295 3.66 13.76 -2.86
C THR A 295 4.30 13.21 -4.12
N LEU A 296 5.61 13.39 -4.23
CA LEU A 296 6.43 12.82 -5.28
C LEU A 296 7.20 11.64 -4.69
N ILE A 297 6.96 10.45 -5.23
CA ILE A 297 7.52 9.18 -4.75
C ILE A 297 8.49 8.66 -5.81
N PHE A 298 9.76 8.51 -5.45
CA PHE A 298 10.79 7.99 -6.34
C PHE A 298 10.44 6.58 -6.82
N TRP A 299 10.49 6.36 -8.13
CA TRP A 299 10.24 5.05 -8.70
C TRP A 299 11.41 4.11 -8.43
N LEU A 300 11.11 2.88 -8.03
CA LEU A 300 12.15 1.91 -7.71
C LEU A 300 13.02 1.56 -8.94
N PRO A 301 14.30 1.22 -8.72
CA PRO A 301 15.22 0.90 -9.81
C PRO A 301 14.69 -0.22 -10.70
N ARG A 302 14.89 -0.10 -12.02
CA ARG A 302 14.33 -1.05 -13.01
C ARG A 302 14.81 -2.49 -12.83
N TYR A 303 15.97 -2.72 -12.22
CA TYR A 303 16.48 -4.06 -11.93
C TYR A 303 15.76 -4.75 -10.77
N LEU A 304 15.05 -4.00 -9.92
CA LEU A 304 14.21 -4.57 -8.86
C LEU A 304 12.86 -4.96 -9.44
N ARG A 305 12.63 -6.25 -9.63
CA ARG A 305 11.31 -6.74 -10.01
C ARG A 305 10.42 -6.84 -8.77
N LEU A 306 9.34 -6.06 -8.72
CA LEU A 306 8.35 -6.19 -7.66
C LEU A 306 7.47 -7.41 -7.87
N VAL A 307 7.40 -8.27 -6.86
CA VAL A 307 6.46 -9.40 -6.82
C VAL A 307 5.42 -9.18 -5.73
N LYS A 308 4.16 -9.18 -6.16
CA LYS A 308 3.00 -8.93 -5.32
C LYS A 308 2.49 -10.25 -4.72
N HIS A 309 2.27 -10.24 -3.42
CA HIS A 309 1.72 -11.36 -2.67
C HIS A 309 0.46 -10.94 -1.92
N ARG A 310 -0.48 -11.87 -1.79
CA ARG A 310 -1.68 -11.67 -0.98
C ARG A 310 -1.29 -11.65 0.50
N HIS A 311 -1.79 -10.66 1.24
CA HIS A 311 -1.56 -10.59 2.68
C HIS A 311 -2.42 -11.65 3.40
N PRO A 312 -1.88 -12.50 4.31
CA PRO A 312 -2.68 -13.50 5.01
C PRO A 312 -3.81 -12.86 5.84
N TRP A 313 -3.52 -11.74 6.49
CA TRP A 313 -4.51 -10.92 7.22
C TRP A 313 -5.28 -9.92 6.35
N GLN A 314 -5.45 -10.19 5.05
CA GLN A 314 -6.27 -9.34 4.19
C GLN A 314 -7.74 -9.33 4.66
N ARG A 315 -8.36 -8.15 4.70
CA ARG A 315 -9.81 -7.97 4.94
C ARG A 315 -10.67 -8.53 3.80
N THR A 316 -11.95 -8.78 4.05
CA THR A 316 -12.87 -9.23 2.98
C THR A 316 -13.37 -8.10 2.09
N TYR A 317 -13.29 -6.85 2.56
CA TYR A 317 -13.89 -5.66 1.95
C TYR A 317 -15.42 -5.76 1.75
N LYS A 318 -16.08 -6.64 2.52
CA LYS A 318 -17.53 -6.88 2.45
C LYS A 318 -18.14 -6.69 3.84
N ARG A 319 -19.13 -5.78 3.95
CA ARG A 319 -19.74 -5.37 5.23
C ARG A 319 -20.23 -6.54 6.11
N ASN A 320 -20.78 -7.59 5.49
CA ASN A 320 -21.40 -8.72 6.20
C ASN A 320 -20.58 -10.01 6.06
N LYS A 321 -19.27 -9.92 5.85
CA LYS A 321 -18.40 -11.09 5.75
C LYS A 321 -17.11 -10.86 6.53
N LEU A 322 -16.92 -11.63 7.58
CA LEU A 322 -15.66 -11.67 8.32
C LEU A 322 -14.61 -12.50 7.56
N ALA A 323 -13.34 -12.13 7.69
CA ALA A 323 -12.21 -12.91 7.22
C ALA A 323 -11.92 -14.08 8.19
N ALA A 324 -11.19 -15.08 7.72
CA ALA A 324 -10.83 -16.24 8.54
C ALA A 324 -10.07 -15.83 9.82
N TRP A 325 -9.15 -14.87 9.70
CA TRP A 325 -8.37 -14.37 10.84
C TRP A 325 -9.19 -13.57 11.86
N GLU A 326 -10.40 -13.13 11.52
CA GLU A 326 -11.31 -12.42 12.45
C GLU A 326 -12.14 -13.38 13.32
N ILE A 327 -12.21 -14.67 12.94
CA ILE A 327 -13.06 -15.69 13.58
C ILE A 327 -12.28 -16.88 14.13
N ASP A 328 -10.98 -16.99 13.83
CA ASP A 328 -10.12 -18.11 14.21
C ASP A 328 -8.96 -17.62 15.08
N GLU A 329 -8.96 -17.98 16.37
CA GLU A 329 -7.92 -17.56 17.33
C GLU A 329 -6.54 -18.15 17.00
N ASP A 330 -6.52 -19.35 16.41
CA ASP A 330 -5.30 -20.09 16.04
C ASP A 330 -4.88 -19.82 14.59
N TYR A 331 -5.43 -18.78 13.95
CA TYR A 331 -5.19 -18.48 12.54
C TYR A 331 -3.69 -18.37 12.20
N CYS A 332 -2.89 -17.75 13.07
CA CYS A 332 -1.46 -17.59 12.80
C CYS A 332 -0.72 -18.94 12.72
N ASP A 333 -1.14 -19.96 13.48
CA ASP A 333 -0.48 -21.26 13.43
C ASP A 333 -0.70 -21.94 12.06
N LYS A 334 -1.90 -21.79 11.49
CA LYS A 334 -2.19 -22.20 10.09
C LYS A 334 -1.37 -21.41 9.07
N VAL A 335 -1.07 -20.14 9.34
CA VAL A 335 -0.18 -19.34 8.47
C VAL A 335 1.24 -19.89 8.52
N LYS A 336 1.75 -20.26 9.70
CA LYS A 336 3.11 -20.80 9.90
C LYS A 336 3.33 -22.16 9.23
N ASP A 337 2.28 -22.94 8.97
CA ASP A 337 2.38 -24.22 8.24
C ASP A 337 2.88 -24.06 6.79
N SER A 338 2.72 -22.86 6.22
CA SER A 338 3.29 -22.55 4.91
C SER A 338 4.79 -22.28 5.00
N LYS A 339 5.58 -22.91 4.11
CA LYS A 339 7.02 -22.64 3.97
C LYS A 339 7.35 -21.15 3.76
N ALA A 340 6.42 -20.38 3.19
CA ALA A 340 6.63 -18.95 2.97
C ALA A 340 6.60 -18.13 4.27
N TYR A 341 6.02 -18.66 5.35
CA TYR A 341 5.81 -17.95 6.62
C TYR A 341 6.31 -18.70 7.86
N SER A 342 6.77 -19.95 7.69
CA SER A 342 7.42 -20.71 8.74
C SER A 342 8.68 -19.97 9.24
N PRO A 343 8.78 -19.64 10.54
CA PRO A 343 9.94 -18.94 11.09
C PRO A 343 11.28 -19.67 10.92
N GLN A 344 11.24 -20.99 10.71
CA GLN A 344 12.43 -21.82 10.52
C GLN A 344 12.99 -21.72 9.10
N SER A 345 12.22 -21.21 8.14
CA SER A 345 12.58 -21.19 6.72
C SER A 345 12.47 -19.82 6.05
N SER A 346 11.81 -18.84 6.68
CA SER A 346 11.64 -17.50 6.12
C SER A 346 11.48 -16.41 7.18
N SER A 347 12.11 -15.25 6.93
CA SER A 347 11.89 -14.01 7.70
C SER A 347 10.52 -13.37 7.47
N ARG A 348 9.78 -13.85 6.46
CA ARG A 348 8.59 -13.16 5.94
C ARG A 348 7.54 -12.87 6.99
N LEU A 349 7.28 -13.80 7.91
CA LEU A 349 6.29 -13.60 8.95
C LEU A 349 6.69 -12.47 9.92
N LEU A 350 7.98 -12.39 10.27
CA LEU A 350 8.51 -11.28 11.06
C LEU A 350 8.41 -9.95 10.31
N ASP A 351 8.69 -9.95 9.00
CA ASP A 351 8.51 -8.75 8.17
C ASP A 351 7.05 -8.30 8.10
N LEU A 352 6.09 -9.23 8.07
CA LEU A 352 4.65 -8.91 8.12
C LEU A 352 4.22 -8.39 9.50
N ILE A 353 4.88 -8.81 10.59
CA ILE A 353 4.64 -8.26 11.91
C ILE A 353 5.21 -6.85 12.05
N ASP A 354 6.44 -6.60 11.55
CA ASP A 354 7.01 -5.25 11.44
C ASP A 354 6.05 -4.33 10.66
N THR A 355 5.52 -4.85 9.55
CA THR A 355 4.55 -4.15 8.69
C THR A 355 3.25 -3.85 9.42
N ALA A 356 2.72 -4.80 10.19
CA ALA A 356 1.50 -4.60 10.98
C ALA A 356 1.67 -3.55 12.08
N ILE A 357 2.82 -3.52 12.75
CA ILE A 357 3.15 -2.48 13.73
C ILE A 357 3.22 -1.12 13.03
N PHE A 358 3.93 -1.03 11.91
CA PHE A 358 4.05 0.19 11.12
C PHE A 358 2.68 0.71 10.66
N ASP A 359 1.87 -0.15 10.07
CA ASP A 359 0.52 0.18 9.60
C ASP A 359 -0.38 0.59 10.77
N PHE A 360 -0.30 -0.09 11.91
CA PHE A 360 -1.13 0.26 13.07
C PHE A 360 -0.78 1.63 13.63
N LEU A 361 0.50 1.98 13.74
CA LEU A 361 0.91 3.32 14.17
C LEU A 361 0.29 4.39 13.26
N MET A 362 0.30 4.15 11.94
CA MET A 362 -0.26 5.05 10.95
C MET A 362 -1.78 4.95 10.76
N ASP A 363 -2.43 3.92 11.32
CA ASP A 363 -3.81 3.51 11.07
C ASP A 363 -4.11 3.19 9.60
N ASN A 364 -3.19 2.47 8.94
CA ASN A 364 -3.35 1.96 7.59
C ASN A 364 -4.06 0.59 7.60
N GLY A 365 -5.35 0.59 7.33
CA GLY A 365 -6.14 -0.66 7.29
C GLY A 365 -6.27 -1.30 5.92
N ASP A 366 -5.57 -0.80 4.89
CA ASP A 366 -5.76 -1.21 3.49
C ASP A 366 -4.62 -2.07 2.90
N ARG A 367 -3.72 -2.61 3.74
CA ARG A 367 -2.63 -3.48 3.27
C ARG A 367 -3.11 -4.90 2.92
N HIS A 368 -3.85 -5.00 1.83
CA HIS A 368 -4.37 -6.27 1.32
C HIS A 368 -3.34 -7.14 0.58
N HIS A 369 -2.26 -6.53 0.14
CA HIS A 369 -1.15 -7.16 -0.56
C HIS A 369 0.14 -6.56 -0.03
N TYR A 370 1.22 -7.29 -0.21
CA TYR A 370 2.56 -6.81 0.08
C TYR A 370 3.50 -7.16 -1.07
N GLU A 371 4.60 -6.44 -1.18
CA GLU A 371 5.50 -6.54 -2.31
C GLU A 371 6.91 -6.87 -1.84
N LEU A 372 7.63 -7.61 -2.69
CA LEU A 372 9.03 -7.95 -2.48
C LEU A 372 9.83 -7.45 -3.66
N ALA A 373 11.00 -6.88 -3.38
CA ALA A 373 12.00 -6.63 -4.41
C ALA A 373 12.72 -7.94 -4.74
N GLN A 374 12.61 -8.42 -5.97
CA GLN A 374 13.39 -9.55 -6.46
C GLN A 374 14.56 -9.06 -7.31
N ASN A 375 15.77 -9.43 -6.89
CA ASN A 375 17.01 -9.28 -7.64
C ASN A 375 18.04 -10.33 -7.18
N ASN A 376 17.74 -11.62 -7.38
CA ASN A 376 18.53 -12.75 -6.84
C ASN A 376 18.73 -12.73 -5.31
N PHE A 377 17.89 -11.98 -4.59
CA PHE A 377 17.91 -11.90 -3.14
C PHE A 377 17.32 -13.16 -2.51
N HIS A 378 18.02 -13.71 -1.52
CA HIS A 378 17.48 -14.72 -0.64
C HIS A 378 16.71 -14.05 0.51
N ASN A 379 15.45 -14.43 0.71
CA ASN A 379 14.55 -13.85 1.72
C ASN A 379 14.51 -12.30 1.73
N PRO A 380 14.03 -11.67 0.64
CA PRO A 380 13.90 -10.22 0.62
C PRO A 380 12.82 -9.75 1.62
N ALA A 381 13.07 -8.61 2.24
CA ALA A 381 12.14 -7.97 3.16
C ALA A 381 10.88 -7.47 2.44
N VAL A 382 9.79 -7.43 3.20
CA VAL A 382 8.54 -6.83 2.72
C VAL A 382 8.71 -5.32 2.57
N LEU A 383 8.40 -4.80 1.38
CA LEU A 383 8.40 -3.37 1.13
C LEU A 383 7.13 -2.71 1.67
N LEU A 384 7.27 -1.46 2.12
CA LEU A 384 6.20 -0.64 2.68
C LEU A 384 5.75 0.39 1.63
N ILE A 385 5.16 -0.11 0.55
CA ILE A 385 4.65 0.68 -0.57
C ILE A 385 3.15 0.95 -0.37
N ASP A 386 2.66 2.06 -0.95
CA ASP A 386 1.26 2.52 -0.95
C ASP A 386 0.68 2.74 0.46
N ASN A 387 1.14 3.80 1.12
CA ASN A 387 0.73 4.15 2.49
C ASN A 387 -0.29 5.29 2.53
N GLY A 388 -0.79 5.75 1.38
CA GLY A 388 -1.73 6.87 1.25
C GLY A 388 -3.06 6.69 1.99
N LYS A 389 -3.47 5.45 2.30
CA LYS A 389 -4.69 5.14 3.06
C LYS A 389 -4.59 5.32 4.58
N SER A 390 -3.49 5.91 5.04
CA SER A 390 -3.22 6.12 6.46
C SER A 390 -3.75 7.46 6.97
N LEU A 391 -3.62 7.67 8.28
CA LEU A 391 -3.93 8.93 8.95
C LEU A 391 -5.38 9.37 8.75
N GLY A 392 -6.34 8.45 8.61
CA GLY A 392 -7.74 8.80 8.36
C GLY A 392 -8.42 9.48 9.55
N ASN A 393 -8.21 8.95 10.76
CA ASN A 393 -8.85 9.44 11.98
C ASN A 393 -7.89 9.30 13.20
N PRO A 394 -7.57 10.39 13.92
CA PRO A 394 -6.69 10.34 15.10
C PRO A 394 -7.40 9.85 16.37
N ASP A 395 -8.73 9.77 16.38
CA ASP A 395 -9.53 9.45 17.58
C ASP A 395 -9.91 7.97 17.66
N VAL A 396 -9.59 7.19 16.62
CA VAL A 396 -9.86 5.75 16.54
C VAL A 396 -8.56 4.98 16.34
N ASP A 397 -8.42 3.85 17.04
CA ASP A 397 -7.31 2.92 16.88
C ASP A 397 -7.87 1.57 16.39
N HIS A 398 -7.63 1.23 15.13
CA HIS A 398 -8.13 -0.01 14.54
C HIS A 398 -7.23 -1.18 14.92
N LEU A 399 -7.53 -1.78 16.08
CA LEU A 399 -6.71 -2.84 16.69
C LEU A 399 -6.53 -4.06 15.79
N ASP A 400 -7.48 -4.34 14.91
CA ASP A 400 -7.41 -5.48 13.98
C ASP A 400 -6.23 -5.38 12.99
N ILE A 401 -5.67 -4.19 12.76
CA ILE A 401 -4.41 -4.04 12.01
C ILE A 401 -3.25 -4.78 12.72
N LEU A 402 -3.24 -4.84 14.06
CA LEU A 402 -2.24 -5.58 14.85
C LEU A 402 -2.48 -7.09 14.92
N ALA A 403 -3.45 -7.65 14.17
CA ALA A 403 -3.74 -9.09 14.18
C ALA A 403 -2.51 -9.99 14.01
N PRO A 404 -1.58 -9.71 13.08
CA PRO A 404 -0.35 -10.50 12.97
C PRO A 404 0.45 -10.54 14.27
N LEU A 405 0.57 -9.41 14.98
CA LEU A 405 1.33 -9.35 16.23
C LEU A 405 0.63 -10.11 17.36
N TYR A 406 -0.64 -9.83 17.63
CA TYR A 406 -1.31 -10.42 18.79
C TYR A 406 -1.69 -11.90 18.59
N GLN A 407 -1.84 -12.38 17.35
CA GLN A 407 -2.08 -13.81 17.07
C GLN A 407 -0.77 -14.60 17.04
N CYS A 408 0.29 -14.08 16.40
CA CYS A 408 1.54 -14.81 16.29
C CYS A 408 2.40 -14.73 17.56
N CYS A 409 2.22 -13.67 18.36
CA CYS A 409 2.98 -13.40 19.58
C CYS A 409 4.50 -13.49 19.38
N MET A 410 5.00 -12.85 18.32
CA MET A 410 6.43 -12.78 18.01
C MET A 410 6.79 -11.41 17.44
N ILE A 411 8.04 -10.98 17.61
CA ILE A 411 8.58 -9.72 17.09
C ILE A 411 10.10 -9.85 16.90
N HIS A 412 10.64 -9.19 15.88
CA HIS A 412 12.08 -9.14 15.68
C HIS A 412 12.76 -8.30 16.77
N LYS A 413 13.88 -8.77 17.31
CA LYS A 413 14.58 -8.12 18.43
C LYS A 413 14.98 -6.69 18.10
N THR A 414 15.47 -6.42 16.89
CA THR A 414 15.85 -5.05 16.50
C THR A 414 14.64 -4.11 16.45
N THR A 415 13.48 -4.59 16.00
CA THR A 415 12.22 -3.82 16.01
C THR A 415 11.80 -3.52 17.45
N TRP A 416 11.83 -4.52 18.33
CA TRP A 416 11.51 -4.34 19.74
C TRP A 416 12.45 -3.34 20.44
N ASP A 417 13.76 -3.49 20.25
CA ASP A 417 14.78 -2.60 20.80
C ASP A 417 14.57 -1.17 20.31
N ARG A 418 14.26 -1.01 19.02
CA ARG A 418 14.02 0.28 18.38
C ARG A 418 12.75 0.96 18.90
N LEU A 419 11.64 0.24 19.02
CA LEU A 419 10.38 0.78 19.54
C LEU A 419 10.57 1.35 20.94
N ARG A 420 11.26 0.63 21.84
CA ARG A 420 11.52 1.05 23.22
C ARG A 420 12.33 2.34 23.36
N LEU A 421 13.05 2.77 22.33
CA LEU A 421 13.70 4.09 22.32
C LEU A 421 12.67 5.22 22.30
N PHE A 422 11.48 4.96 21.79
CA PHE A 422 10.44 5.96 21.57
C PHE A 422 9.33 5.98 22.65
N SER A 423 9.62 5.47 23.86
CA SER A 423 8.66 5.50 24.98
C SER A 423 8.40 6.92 25.50
N GLY A 424 7.23 7.14 26.10
CA GLY A 424 6.87 8.41 26.74
C GLY A 424 6.72 9.59 25.77
N GLY A 425 6.15 9.36 24.58
CA GLY A 425 5.82 10.40 23.61
C GLY A 425 6.96 10.83 22.69
N SER A 426 8.13 10.18 22.77
CA SER A 426 9.27 10.55 21.93
C SER A 426 9.11 10.15 20.46
N LEU A 427 8.21 9.21 20.11
CA LEU A 427 7.88 8.90 18.71
C LEU A 427 7.26 10.12 18.03
N GLY A 428 6.18 10.66 18.61
CA GLY A 428 5.48 11.83 18.08
C GLY A 428 6.38 13.07 18.01
N ILE A 429 7.21 13.30 19.03
CA ILE A 429 8.17 14.43 19.04
C ILE A 429 9.19 14.28 17.91
N ALA A 430 9.81 13.11 17.77
CA ALA A 430 10.84 12.88 16.75
C ALA A 430 10.28 12.97 15.33
N LEU A 431 9.13 12.34 15.09
CA LEU A 431 8.46 12.37 13.80
C LEU A 431 8.00 13.80 13.45
N GLY A 432 7.47 14.54 14.43
CA GLY A 432 7.11 15.94 14.26
C GLY A 432 8.29 16.80 13.82
N ARG A 433 9.49 16.60 14.37
CA ARG A 433 10.70 17.35 13.97
C ARG A 433 11.15 17.02 12.54
N LEU A 434 11.12 15.74 12.14
CA LEU A 434 11.45 15.36 10.76
C LEU A 434 10.44 15.92 9.74
N LEU A 435 9.15 15.90 10.07
CA LEU A 435 8.10 16.42 9.20
C LEU A 435 8.09 17.96 9.15
N ALA A 436 8.48 18.63 10.22
CA ALA A 436 8.69 20.07 10.22
C ALA A 436 9.84 20.46 9.27
N HIS A 437 10.93 19.68 9.24
CA HIS A 437 11.99 19.87 8.27
C HIS A 437 11.45 19.74 6.83
N GLU A 438 10.72 18.68 6.52
CA GLU A 438 10.14 18.49 5.17
C GLU A 438 9.14 19.59 4.79
N ALA A 439 8.34 20.07 5.74
CA ALA A 439 7.41 21.18 5.53
C ALA A 439 8.13 22.48 5.17
N VAL A 440 9.23 22.80 5.86
CA VAL A 440 10.08 23.97 5.56
C VAL A 440 10.72 23.81 4.19
N MET A 441 11.29 22.64 3.88
CA MET A 441 11.95 22.39 2.60
C MET A 441 11.00 22.50 1.40
N SER A 442 9.72 22.20 1.61
CA SER A 442 8.70 22.21 0.56
C SER A 442 7.81 23.45 0.56
N ASP A 443 8.07 24.41 1.46
CA ASP A 443 7.26 25.63 1.65
C ASP A 443 5.76 25.32 1.88
N VAL A 444 5.45 24.38 2.77
CA VAL A 444 4.07 23.98 3.08
C VAL A 444 3.77 24.07 4.56
N SER A 445 2.47 24.07 4.88
CA SER A 445 2.00 23.92 6.25
C SER A 445 2.37 22.54 6.84
N SER A 446 2.18 22.38 8.16
CA SER A 446 2.49 21.13 8.86
C SER A 446 1.89 19.90 8.16
N LEU A 447 2.73 18.89 7.90
CA LEU A 447 2.32 17.68 7.18
C LEU A 447 1.43 16.73 8.00
N ILE A 448 1.43 16.91 9.32
CA ILE A 448 0.69 16.08 10.28
C ILE A 448 0.14 16.97 11.38
N THR A 449 -1.04 16.63 11.90
CA THR A 449 -1.64 17.36 13.02
C THR A 449 -1.10 16.84 14.35
N LYS A 450 -1.18 17.67 15.39
CA LYS A 450 -0.85 17.26 16.76
C LYS A 450 -1.71 16.08 17.23
N ALA A 451 -2.98 16.02 16.82
CA ALA A 451 -3.87 14.91 17.15
C ALA A 451 -3.35 13.58 16.58
N HIS A 452 -2.88 13.55 15.32
CA HIS A 452 -2.28 12.35 14.74
C HIS A 452 -0.96 11.96 15.40
N LEU A 453 -0.09 12.91 15.74
CA LEU A 453 1.14 12.61 16.49
C LEU A 453 0.83 11.97 17.85
N ASN A 454 -0.11 12.55 18.60
CA ASN A 454 -0.57 11.99 19.88
C ASN A 454 -1.20 10.60 19.71
N ALA A 455 -1.95 10.37 18.62
CA ALA A 455 -2.52 9.07 18.30
C ALA A 455 -1.44 8.02 18.05
N MET A 456 -0.35 8.37 17.36
CA MET A 456 0.78 7.45 17.15
C MET A 456 1.47 7.05 18.46
N ASP A 457 1.66 7.99 19.38
CA ASP A 457 2.20 7.70 20.72
C ASP A 457 1.25 6.79 21.54
N ARG A 458 -0.07 7.05 21.48
CA ARG A 458 -1.08 6.19 22.11
C ARG A 458 -1.11 4.78 21.51
N ARG A 459 -0.99 4.66 20.19
CA ARG A 459 -0.90 3.38 19.48
C ARG A 459 0.38 2.63 19.85
N LEU A 460 1.50 3.32 20.02
CA LEU A 460 2.73 2.69 20.49
C LEU A 460 2.57 2.04 21.89
N LEU A 461 1.81 2.66 22.80
CA LEU A 461 1.46 2.01 24.08
C LEU A 461 0.67 0.72 23.89
N THR A 462 -0.24 0.68 22.91
CA THR A 462 -0.98 -0.53 22.56
C THR A 462 -0.05 -1.63 22.06
N VAL A 463 0.95 -1.28 21.24
CA VAL A 463 1.98 -2.24 20.77
C VAL A 463 2.78 -2.81 21.96
N TYR A 464 3.19 -1.97 22.92
CA TYR A 464 3.85 -2.44 24.14
C TYR A 464 2.97 -3.41 24.94
N ALA A 465 1.69 -3.08 25.11
CA ALA A 465 0.75 -3.93 25.83
C ALA A 465 0.60 -5.30 25.17
N VAL A 466 0.46 -5.35 23.84
CA VAL A 466 0.39 -6.63 23.12
C VAL A 466 1.63 -7.49 23.39
N ILE A 467 2.82 -6.88 23.32
CA ILE A 467 4.08 -7.61 23.49
C ILE A 467 4.27 -8.07 24.93
N GLU A 468 3.98 -7.24 25.93
CA GLU A 468 4.02 -7.63 27.35
C GLU A 468 3.02 -8.75 27.66
N ASN A 469 1.81 -8.70 27.09
CA ASN A 469 0.85 -9.80 27.20
C ASN A 469 1.38 -11.10 26.58
N CYS A 470 2.02 -11.03 25.41
CA CYS A 470 2.66 -12.20 24.80
C CYS A 470 3.79 -12.76 25.66
N LEU A 471 4.61 -11.90 26.27
CA LEU A 471 5.69 -12.29 27.18
C LEU A 471 5.17 -12.96 28.45
N LYS A 472 4.02 -12.52 28.98
CA LYS A 472 3.35 -13.18 30.13
C LYS A 472 2.78 -14.55 29.77
N LYS A 473 2.26 -14.71 28.54
CA LYS A 473 1.64 -15.96 28.06
C LYS A 473 2.65 -17.04 27.67
N LYS A 474 3.83 -16.65 27.17
CA LYS A 474 4.85 -17.59 26.68
C LYS A 474 5.87 -17.91 27.77
N LYS A 475 6.27 -19.19 27.86
CA LYS A 475 7.22 -19.68 28.88
C LYS A 475 8.61 -19.02 28.79
N TYR A 476 9.07 -18.70 27.59
CA TYR A 476 10.41 -18.15 27.35
C TYR A 476 10.33 -16.87 26.51
N ILE A 477 11.14 -15.87 26.87
CA ILE A 477 11.25 -14.60 26.14
C ILE A 477 11.64 -14.83 24.67
N SER A 478 12.53 -15.80 24.42
CA SER A 478 12.98 -16.19 23.08
C SER A 478 11.89 -16.79 22.19
N ASN A 479 10.69 -17.06 22.71
CA ASN A 479 9.54 -17.47 21.90
C ASN A 479 8.75 -16.27 21.37
N VAL A 480 9.00 -15.07 21.90
CA VAL A 480 8.34 -13.82 21.52
C VAL A 480 9.32 -12.90 20.82
N ILE A 481 10.50 -12.67 21.43
CA ILE A 481 11.52 -11.79 20.87
C ILE A 481 12.55 -12.64 20.14
N LEU A 482 12.54 -12.59 18.81
CA LEU A 482 13.41 -13.40 17.95
C LEU A 482 14.63 -12.60 17.49
N ASP A 483 15.82 -13.19 17.60
CA ASP A 483 17.10 -12.56 17.23
C ASP A 483 17.61 -12.99 15.84
N HIS A 484 16.80 -13.71 15.07
CA HIS A 484 17.17 -14.19 13.74
C HIS A 484 16.18 -13.68 12.68
N ARG A 485 16.73 -13.48 11.47
CA ARG A 485 15.97 -13.37 10.22
C ARG A 485 16.00 -14.70 9.49
#